data_AF-A0A643FFW0-F1
#
_entry.id   AF-A0A643FFW0-F1
#
_cell.length_a   1.000
_cell.length_b   1.000
_cell.length_c   1.000
_cell.angle_alpha   90.00
_cell.angle_beta   90.00
_cell.angle_gamma   90.00
#
_symmetry.space_group_name_H-M   'P 1'
#
loop_
_entity.id
_entity.type
_entity.pdbx_description
1 polymer ?
#
loop_
_entity_poly.entity_id
_entity_poly.type
_entity_poly.pdbx_seq_one_letter_code
_entity_poly.pdbx_strand_id
1 'polypeptide(L)'
;MTRTLLLLAAALPVALAQPALAANDNDAVMKALASKSGCFTCHHIEPGSKGPNGMAPVGPDWQDVADKYRGNPDAVDALTHTVMTGSNPYASHWKGRVSGLAMPPNAVAVTEADARRLVQWILSMPPKQ
;
A
#
# COMPACT_ATOMS: atom_id res chain seq x y z
N MET A 1 -25.25 -23.85 62.52
CA MET A 1 -24.17 -24.09 61.53
C MET A 1 -24.84 -24.34 60.19
N THR A 2 -24.95 -23.34 59.33
CA THR A 2 -25.59 -23.47 58.02
C THR A 2 -24.71 -22.75 57.00
N ARG A 3 -24.08 -23.53 56.12
CA ARG A 3 -23.21 -23.03 55.04
C ARG A 3 -24.06 -22.73 53.82
N THR A 4 -24.25 -21.45 53.53
CA THR A 4 -24.85 -21.01 52.26
C THR A 4 -23.73 -20.84 51.24
N LEU A 5 -23.64 -21.75 50.26
CA LEU A 5 -22.77 -21.60 49.09
C LEU A 5 -23.43 -20.62 48.10
N LEU A 6 -22.80 -19.46 47.88
CA LEU A 6 -23.08 -18.63 46.69
C LEU A 6 -22.18 -19.10 45.54
N LEU A 7 -22.81 -19.59 44.47
CA LEU A 7 -22.18 -19.87 43.18
C LEU A 7 -22.09 -18.54 42.40
N LEU A 8 -20.88 -18.02 42.22
CA LEU A 8 -20.59 -16.95 41.25
C LEU A 8 -20.41 -17.59 39.86
N ALA A 9 -21.38 -17.40 38.97
CA ALA A 9 -21.24 -17.74 37.55
C ALA A 9 -20.40 -16.65 36.86
N ALA A 10 -19.14 -16.97 36.54
CA ALA A 10 -18.27 -16.11 35.75
C ALA A 10 -18.62 -16.24 34.25
N ALA A 11 -19.22 -15.20 33.68
CA ALA A 11 -19.42 -15.09 32.24
C ALA A 11 -18.09 -14.72 31.57
N LEU A 12 -17.50 -15.64 30.80
CA LEU A 12 -16.35 -15.35 29.94
C LEU A 12 -16.81 -14.60 28.68
N PRO A 13 -16.20 -13.46 28.32
CA PRO A 13 -16.42 -12.87 27.01
C PRO A 13 -15.72 -13.74 25.95
N VAL A 14 -16.47 -14.22 24.97
CA VAL A 14 -15.93 -14.85 23.76
C VAL A 14 -15.25 -13.75 22.94
N ALA A 15 -13.92 -13.73 22.96
CA ALA A 15 -13.14 -12.88 22.07
C ALA A 15 -13.28 -13.39 20.63
N LEU A 16 -13.92 -12.60 19.76
CA LEU A 16 -13.91 -12.83 18.32
C LEU A 16 -12.48 -12.59 17.80
N ALA A 17 -11.72 -13.66 17.59
CA ALA A 17 -10.47 -13.61 16.86
C ALA A 17 -10.77 -13.27 15.39
N GLN A 18 -10.31 -12.09 14.94
CA GLN A 18 -10.39 -11.69 13.54
C GLN A 18 -9.40 -12.49 12.68
N PRO A 19 -9.71 -12.75 11.39
CA PRO A 19 -8.88 -13.57 10.53
C PRO A 19 -7.64 -12.80 10.06
N ALA A 20 -6.51 -12.97 10.78
CA ALA A 20 -5.22 -12.43 10.38
C ALA A 20 -4.50 -13.22 9.25
N LEU A 21 -5.10 -14.33 8.78
CA LEU A 21 -4.45 -15.24 7.83
C LEU A 21 -4.62 -14.83 6.35
N ALA A 22 -5.70 -14.14 5.98
CA ALA A 22 -5.96 -13.78 4.57
C ALA A 22 -5.11 -12.62 4.06
N ALA A 23 -4.61 -11.76 4.96
CA ALA A 23 -3.78 -10.61 4.58
C ALA A 23 -2.38 -11.02 4.09
N ASN A 24 -1.80 -12.07 4.68
CA ASN A 24 -0.44 -12.53 4.35
C ASN A 24 -0.36 -13.08 2.92
N ASP A 25 -1.41 -13.77 2.45
CA ASP A 25 -1.45 -14.34 1.11
C ASP A 25 -1.58 -13.25 0.04
N ASN A 26 -2.45 -12.25 0.28
CA ASN A 26 -2.62 -11.15 -0.67
C ASN A 26 -1.36 -10.28 -0.78
N ASP A 27 -0.68 -10.01 0.34
CA ASP A 27 0.57 -9.26 0.35
C ASP A 27 1.65 -9.92 -0.50
N ALA A 28 1.81 -11.24 -0.38
CA ALA A 28 2.79 -11.99 -1.18
C ALA A 28 2.47 -11.93 -2.68
N VAL A 29 1.19 -12.08 -3.04
CA VAL A 29 0.74 -12.02 -4.44
C VAL A 29 0.96 -10.62 -5.03
N MET A 30 0.62 -9.56 -4.29
CA MET A 30 0.79 -8.18 -4.76
C MET A 30 2.27 -7.80 -4.90
N LYS A 31 3.13 -8.21 -3.96
CA LYS A 31 4.58 -8.06 -4.07
C LYS A 31 5.14 -8.79 -5.29
N ALA A 32 4.72 -10.03 -5.54
CA ALA A 32 5.15 -10.79 -6.72
C ALA A 32 4.70 -10.12 -8.03
N LEU A 33 3.46 -9.64 -8.09
CA LEU A 33 2.93 -8.90 -9.23
C LEU A 33 3.73 -7.61 -9.48
N ALA A 34 3.95 -6.80 -8.46
CA ALA A 34 4.73 -5.57 -8.57
C ALA A 34 6.18 -5.82 -9.00
N SER A 35 6.79 -6.89 -8.48
CA SER A 35 8.14 -7.30 -8.89
C SER A 35 8.19 -7.71 -10.36
N LYS A 36 7.22 -8.53 -10.81
CA LYS A 36 7.14 -8.97 -12.22
C LYS A 36 6.88 -7.81 -13.17
N SER A 37 6.09 -6.82 -12.75
CA SER A 37 5.81 -5.60 -13.51
C SER A 37 6.91 -4.52 -13.37
N GLY A 38 7.99 -4.80 -12.64
CA GLY A 38 9.16 -3.93 -12.54
C GLY A 38 8.99 -2.71 -11.62
N CYS A 39 7.89 -2.61 -10.86
CA CYS A 39 7.57 -1.43 -10.05
C CYS A 39 8.63 -1.15 -8.98
N PHE A 40 9.22 -2.21 -8.40
CA PHE A 40 10.28 -2.11 -7.39
C PHE A 40 11.62 -1.56 -7.90
N THR A 41 11.76 -1.35 -9.21
CA THR A 41 12.95 -0.67 -9.77
C THR A 41 13.03 0.79 -9.29
N CYS A 42 11.87 1.42 -9.07
CA CYS A 42 11.78 2.84 -8.74
C CYS A 42 11.08 3.11 -7.40
N HIS A 43 10.19 2.21 -6.97
CA HIS A 43 9.38 2.38 -5.76
C HIS A 43 9.81 1.41 -4.67
N HIS A 44 9.66 1.83 -3.42
CA HIS A 44 9.76 0.95 -2.26
C HIS A 44 8.47 1.01 -1.44
N ILE A 45 8.29 0.05 -0.54
CA ILE A 45 7.10 0.01 0.32
C ILE A 45 7.24 1.04 1.44
N GLU A 46 8.34 0.95 2.18
CA GLU A 46 8.61 1.72 3.38
C GLU A 46 9.25 3.07 3.06
N PRO A 47 8.95 4.11 3.87
CA PRO A 47 9.48 5.45 3.67
C PRO A 47 10.99 5.51 3.87
N GLY A 48 11.60 6.53 3.26
CA GLY A 48 13.00 6.89 3.51
C GLY A 48 13.99 6.16 2.63
N SER A 49 13.49 5.46 1.60
CA SER A 49 14.34 4.85 0.59
C SER A 49 15.22 5.91 -0.11
N LYS A 50 16.39 5.48 -0.58
CA LYS A 50 17.38 6.37 -1.22
C LYS A 50 17.47 6.06 -2.71
N GLY A 51 17.53 7.12 -3.50
CA GLY A 51 17.88 7.01 -4.91
C GLY A 51 19.38 6.85 -5.12
N PRO A 52 19.80 6.73 -6.40
CA PRO A 52 21.22 6.65 -6.76
C PRO A 52 22.02 7.81 -6.16
N ASN A 53 23.26 7.55 -5.75
CA ASN A 53 24.19 8.57 -5.23
C ASN A 53 23.67 9.36 -4.03
N GLY A 54 22.77 8.76 -3.22
CA GLY A 54 22.21 9.41 -2.03
C GLY A 54 21.10 10.42 -2.31
N MET A 55 20.59 10.46 -3.55
CA MET A 55 19.46 11.30 -3.91
C MET A 55 18.16 10.85 -3.21
N ALA A 56 17.13 11.69 -3.31
CA ALA A 56 15.75 11.28 -3.02
C ALA A 56 15.37 10.00 -3.79
N PRO A 57 14.39 9.21 -3.31
CA PRO A 57 13.99 7.98 -4.00
C PRO A 57 13.45 8.28 -5.41
N VAL A 58 13.57 7.32 -6.33
CA VAL A 58 13.22 7.53 -7.74
C VAL A 58 11.71 7.76 -7.91
N GLY A 59 10.90 6.87 -7.34
CA GLY A 59 9.46 7.07 -7.15
C GLY A 59 9.14 7.26 -5.66
N PRO A 60 7.93 7.72 -5.33
CA PRO A 60 7.49 7.80 -3.93
C PRO A 60 7.38 6.41 -3.32
N ASP A 61 7.67 6.32 -2.02
CA ASP A 61 7.41 5.11 -1.25
C ASP A 61 5.89 4.87 -1.12
N TRP A 62 5.43 3.63 -1.17
CA TRP A 62 3.99 3.35 -1.23
C TRP A 62 3.24 3.71 0.05
N GLN A 63 3.89 3.68 1.21
CA GLN A 63 3.30 4.23 2.43
C GLN A 63 3.12 5.76 2.35
N ASP A 64 4.03 6.50 1.70
CA ASP A 64 3.81 7.94 1.41
C ASP A 64 2.60 8.13 0.49
N VAL A 65 2.44 7.28 -0.54
CA VAL A 65 1.30 7.33 -1.46
C VAL A 65 -0.01 7.07 -0.70
N ALA A 66 -0.06 6.02 0.10
CA ALA A 66 -1.23 5.68 0.91
C ALA A 66 -1.65 6.83 1.83
N ASP A 67 -0.67 7.45 2.52
CA ASP A 67 -0.92 8.58 3.40
C ASP A 67 -1.46 9.81 2.65
N LYS A 68 -0.86 10.14 1.50
CA LYS A 68 -1.27 11.30 0.70
C LYS A 68 -2.70 11.19 0.19
N TYR A 69 -3.14 9.99 -0.17
CA TYR A 69 -4.44 9.73 -0.79
C TYR A 69 -5.46 9.11 0.16
N ARG A 70 -5.16 9.04 1.46
CA ARG A 70 -6.04 8.42 2.47
C ARG A 70 -7.41 9.11 2.48
N GLY A 71 -8.47 8.30 2.33
CA GLY A 71 -9.85 8.78 2.33
C GLY A 71 -10.30 9.49 1.05
N ASN A 72 -9.46 9.58 0.01
CA ASN A 72 -9.85 10.13 -1.28
C ASN A 72 -10.58 9.05 -2.11
N PRO A 73 -11.88 9.22 -2.43
CA PRO A 73 -12.67 8.22 -3.17
C PRO A 73 -12.20 8.03 -4.61
N ASP A 74 -11.56 9.04 -5.21
CA ASP A 74 -11.13 9.05 -6.61
C ASP A 74 -9.69 8.51 -6.80
N ALA A 75 -9.00 8.21 -5.69
CA ALA A 75 -7.59 7.85 -5.71
C ALA A 75 -7.29 6.60 -6.54
N VAL A 76 -8.16 5.58 -6.45
CA VAL A 76 -7.95 4.33 -7.20
C VAL A 76 -7.94 4.60 -8.70
N ASP A 77 -8.93 5.35 -9.21
CA ASP A 77 -9.05 5.63 -10.64
C ASP A 77 -7.92 6.54 -11.14
N ALA A 78 -7.64 7.63 -10.42
CA ALA A 78 -6.60 8.57 -10.80
C ALA A 78 -5.20 7.93 -10.80
N LEU A 79 -4.88 7.11 -9.79
CA LEU A 79 -3.59 6.43 -9.72
C LEU A 79 -3.49 5.27 -10.70
N THR A 80 -4.56 4.52 -10.94
CA THR A 80 -4.57 3.48 -11.99
C THR A 80 -4.31 4.11 -13.35
N HIS A 81 -4.98 5.21 -13.68
CA HIS A 81 -4.70 5.95 -14.91
C HIS A 81 -3.23 6.35 -14.99
N THR A 82 -2.67 6.94 -13.92
CA THR A 82 -1.26 7.34 -13.86
C THR A 82 -0.31 6.16 -14.06
N VAL A 83 -0.60 4.98 -13.49
CA VAL A 83 0.19 3.75 -13.71
C VAL A 83 0.16 3.35 -15.19
N MET A 84 -1.00 3.39 -15.82
CA MET A 84 -1.15 2.97 -17.21
C MET A 84 -0.53 3.96 -18.20
N THR A 85 -0.70 5.26 -17.98
CA THR A 85 -0.36 6.32 -18.94
C THR A 85 0.93 7.07 -18.61
N GLY A 86 1.51 6.82 -17.43
CA GLY A 86 2.67 7.54 -16.92
C GLY A 86 2.29 8.87 -16.27
N SER A 87 3.29 9.55 -15.69
CA SER A 87 3.11 10.84 -15.04
C SER A 87 3.74 11.97 -15.85
N ASN A 88 3.24 13.20 -15.70
CA ASN A 88 3.79 14.36 -16.38
C ASN A 88 5.13 14.82 -15.74
N PRO A 89 6.23 14.96 -16.51
CA PRO A 89 7.53 15.39 -15.99
C PRO A 89 7.57 16.83 -15.45
N TYR A 90 6.62 17.67 -15.86
CA TYR A 90 6.55 19.09 -15.46
C TYR A 90 5.56 19.35 -14.31
N ALA A 91 4.66 18.41 -14.04
CA ALA A 91 3.59 18.54 -13.06
C ALA A 91 3.54 17.34 -12.09
N SER A 92 4.71 16.87 -11.64
CA SER A 92 4.79 15.77 -10.69
C SER A 92 4.09 16.10 -9.38
N HIS A 93 3.19 15.21 -8.94
CA HIS A 93 2.53 15.28 -7.63
C HIS A 93 3.53 15.06 -6.47
N TRP A 94 4.79 14.75 -6.79
CA TRP A 94 5.88 14.43 -5.88
C TRP A 94 7.09 15.35 -6.07
N LYS A 95 6.90 16.52 -6.70
CA LYS A 95 7.97 17.50 -6.93
C LYS A 95 8.75 17.80 -5.63
N GLY A 96 10.07 17.67 -5.69
CA GLY A 96 10.98 17.89 -4.56
C GLY A 96 11.00 16.76 -3.51
N ARG A 97 10.21 15.70 -3.68
CA ARG A 97 10.18 14.53 -2.79
C ARG A 97 10.85 13.30 -3.39
N VAL A 98 10.94 13.25 -4.72
CA VAL A 98 11.51 12.15 -5.49
C VAL A 98 12.51 12.69 -6.51
N SER A 99 13.45 11.86 -6.96
CA SER A 99 14.44 12.21 -7.98
C SER A 99 13.97 11.89 -9.40
N GLY A 100 13.00 10.98 -9.56
CA GLY A 100 12.44 10.64 -10.87
C GLY A 100 11.62 11.79 -11.44
N LEU A 101 11.90 12.15 -12.70
CA LEU A 101 11.16 13.21 -13.39
C LEU A 101 9.71 12.79 -13.67
N ALA A 102 9.54 11.57 -14.19
CA ALA A 102 8.25 11.00 -14.54
C ALA A 102 8.29 9.48 -14.45
N MET A 103 7.17 8.88 -14.06
CA MET A 103 6.91 7.47 -14.27
C MET A 103 6.52 7.24 -15.75
N PRO A 104 7.15 6.29 -16.45
CA PRO A 104 6.76 5.95 -17.82
C PRO A 104 5.38 5.27 -17.86
N PRO A 105 4.71 5.24 -19.03
CA PRO A 105 3.52 4.41 -19.22
C PRO A 105 3.85 2.92 -19.04
N ASN A 106 3.05 2.19 -18.24
CA ASN A 106 3.36 0.80 -17.89
C ASN A 106 2.50 -0.25 -18.61
N ALA A 107 1.68 0.14 -19.61
CA ALA A 107 0.77 -0.78 -20.31
C ALA A 107 1.45 -1.98 -21.00
N VAL A 108 2.77 -1.92 -21.22
CA VAL A 108 3.57 -3.04 -21.74
C VAL A 108 3.91 -4.08 -20.66
N ALA A 109 3.95 -3.69 -19.39
CA ALA A 109 4.39 -4.51 -18.26
C ALA A 109 3.25 -4.96 -17.32
N VAL A 110 2.09 -4.31 -17.40
CA VAL A 110 0.94 -4.60 -16.53
C VAL A 110 -0.38 -4.30 -17.24
N THR A 111 -1.41 -5.11 -16.96
CA THR A 111 -2.79 -4.84 -17.43
C THR A 111 -3.46 -3.80 -16.55
N GLU A 112 -4.49 -3.10 -17.05
CA GLU A 112 -5.24 -2.13 -16.23
C GLU A 112 -5.88 -2.78 -15.00
N ALA A 113 -6.40 -4.01 -15.15
CA ALA A 113 -6.99 -4.76 -14.05
C ALA A 113 -5.97 -5.06 -12.94
N ASP A 114 -4.77 -5.51 -13.31
CA ASP A 114 -3.70 -5.77 -12.34
C ASP A 114 -3.12 -4.49 -11.75
N ALA A 115 -3.01 -3.42 -12.54
CA ALA A 115 -2.61 -2.10 -12.05
C ALA A 115 -3.61 -1.58 -11.00
N ARG A 116 -4.92 -1.74 -11.23
CA ARG A 116 -5.96 -1.38 -10.27
C ARG A 116 -5.84 -2.17 -8.97
N ARG A 117 -5.55 -3.46 -9.04
CA ARG A 117 -5.31 -4.32 -7.86
C ARG A 117 -4.09 -3.84 -7.05
N LEU A 118 -2.98 -3.54 -7.74
CA LEU A 118 -1.78 -2.98 -7.12
C LEU A 118 -2.08 -1.64 -6.43
N VAL A 119 -2.79 -0.74 -7.10
CA VAL A 119 -3.15 0.58 -6.55
C VAL A 119 -4.03 0.44 -5.31
N GLN A 120 -5.04 -0.44 -5.33
CA GLN A 120 -5.87 -0.69 -4.15
C GLN A 120 -5.06 -1.24 -2.97
N TRP A 121 -4.14 -2.18 -3.25
CA TRP A 121 -3.24 -2.71 -2.24
C TRP A 121 -2.31 -1.62 -1.67
N ILE A 122 -1.69 -0.81 -2.53
CA ILE A 122 -0.87 0.34 -2.14
C ILE A 122 -1.65 1.30 -1.24
N LEU A 123 -2.88 1.66 -1.61
CA LEU A 123 -3.71 2.59 -0.83
C LEU A 123 -4.20 2.00 0.50
N SER A 124 -4.15 0.68 0.66
CA SER A 124 -4.50 -0.01 1.91
C SER A 124 -3.36 -0.04 2.94
N MET A 125 -2.15 0.42 2.57
CA MET A 125 -0.99 0.37 3.46
C MET A 125 -1.24 1.13 4.78
N PRO A 126 -0.72 0.59 5.91
CA PRO A 126 -0.82 1.28 7.18
C PRO A 126 -0.09 2.63 7.12
N PRO A 127 -0.47 3.59 7.99
CA PRO A 127 0.32 4.80 8.17
C PRO A 127 1.76 4.47 8.51
N LYS A 128 2.68 5.39 8.18
CA LYS A 128 4.08 5.28 8.57
C LYS A 128 4.21 5.06 10.08
N GLN A 129 5.10 4.15 10.46
CA GLN A 129 5.50 3.94 11.85
C GLN A 129 6.50 5.01 12.30
#